data_AF-A0A1Q9PGB5-F1
#
_entry.id   AF-A0A1Q9PGB5-F1
#
_cell.length_a   1.000
_cell.length_b   1.000
_cell.length_c   1.000
_cell.angle_alpha   90.00
_cell.angle_beta   90.00
_cell.angle_gamma   90.00
#
_symmetry.space_group_name_H-M   'P 1'
#
loop_
_entity.id
_entity.type
_entity.pdbx_description
1 polymer ?
#
loop_
_entity_poly.entity_id
_entity_poly.type
_entity_poly.pdbx_seq_one_letter_code
_entity_poly.pdbx_strand_id
1 'polypeptide(L)'
;MVYFSLYGNEFPIEDVTEAMGIEPTNSYKKGDVIVRPLNPNVISTKSQYRKETSWELSTGYQESFDVKIQMDQILERLKNKADIINGLKNKYQLECDFSIVIIMENGDTPGLHIDNEQIAFANSIKADFDIDLYANPYNDTVYD
;
A
#
# COMPACT_ATOMS: atom_id res chain seq x y z
N MET A 1 -8.34 1.86 -0.38
CA MET A 1 -7.35 0.80 -0.68
C MET A 1 -6.41 0.70 0.48
N VAL A 2 -5.99 -0.50 0.85
CA VAL A 2 -4.86 -0.72 1.77
C VAL A 2 -3.84 -1.60 1.07
N TYR A 3 -2.56 -1.31 1.24
CA TYR A 3 -1.51 -2.23 0.82
C TYR A 3 -0.36 -2.30 1.83
N PHE A 4 0.26 -3.47 1.89
CA PHE A 4 1.49 -3.72 2.63
C PHE A 4 2.65 -3.74 1.65
N SER A 5 3.78 -3.12 2.02
CA SER A 5 5.00 -3.13 1.20
C SER A 5 6.19 -3.68 1.97
N LEU A 6 7.04 -4.42 1.27
CA LEU A 6 8.43 -4.65 1.64
C LEU A 6 9.30 -3.91 0.64
N TYR A 7 10.08 -2.94 1.12
CA TYR A 7 10.86 -2.07 0.25
C TYR A 7 12.27 -1.84 0.77
N GLY A 8 13.16 -1.47 -0.14
CA GLY A 8 14.57 -1.25 0.14
C GLY A 8 15.34 -0.92 -1.13
N ASN A 9 16.65 -0.77 -1.03
CA ASN A 9 17.46 -0.31 -2.16
C ASN A 9 17.34 -1.21 -3.41
N GLU A 10 17.95 -2.39 -3.37
CA GLU A 10 17.89 -3.40 -4.44
C GLU A 10 17.85 -4.79 -3.80
N PHE A 11 16.85 -5.60 -4.17
CA PHE A 11 16.71 -6.97 -3.69
C PHE A 11 16.01 -7.84 -4.75
N PRO A 12 16.23 -9.17 -4.73
CA PRO A 12 15.52 -10.11 -5.60
C PRO A 12 14.06 -10.25 -5.18
N ILE A 13 13.14 -9.72 -6.00
CA ILE A 13 11.69 -9.80 -5.78
C ILE A 13 11.24 -11.26 -5.76
N GLU A 14 11.83 -12.09 -6.61
CA GLU A 14 11.51 -13.51 -6.75
C GLU A 14 11.81 -14.29 -5.46
N ASP A 15 12.94 -14.01 -4.79
CA ASP A 15 13.26 -14.61 -3.49
C ASP A 15 12.25 -14.21 -2.41
N VAL A 16 11.75 -12.96 -2.44
CA VAL A 16 10.72 -12.47 -1.52
C VAL A 16 9.40 -13.17 -1.79
N THR A 17 8.98 -13.28 -3.05
CA THR A 17 7.77 -14.00 -3.46
C THR A 17 7.81 -15.47 -3.02
N GLU A 18 8.93 -16.16 -3.25
CA GLU A 18 9.11 -17.55 -2.83
C GLU A 18 9.03 -17.71 -1.31
N ALA A 19 9.74 -16.85 -0.56
CA ALA A 19 9.74 -16.90 0.91
C ALA A 19 8.36 -16.58 1.51
N MET A 20 7.66 -15.59 0.95
CA MET A 20 6.31 -15.23 1.39
C MET A 20 5.29 -16.31 1.01
N GLY A 21 5.51 -17.01 -0.11
CA GLY A 21 4.56 -17.98 -0.67
C GLY A 21 3.26 -17.31 -1.13
N ILE A 22 3.34 -16.05 -1.54
CA ILE A 22 2.22 -15.20 -1.96
C ILE A 22 2.68 -14.48 -3.23
N GLU A 23 1.82 -14.40 -4.24
CA GLU A 23 2.08 -13.54 -5.40
C GLU A 23 1.81 -12.07 -5.03
N PRO A 24 2.77 -11.15 -5.29
CA PRO A 24 2.54 -9.73 -5.08
C PRO A 24 1.43 -9.23 -5.98
N THR A 25 0.68 -8.24 -5.51
CA THR A 25 -0.25 -7.50 -6.38
C THR A 25 0.47 -6.50 -7.27
N ASN A 26 1.63 -6.03 -6.82
CA ASN A 26 2.50 -5.13 -7.56
C ASN A 26 3.94 -5.31 -7.08
N SER A 27 4.88 -5.02 -7.96
CA SER A 27 6.30 -5.01 -7.62
C SER A 27 7.05 -4.17 -8.64
N TYR A 28 8.11 -3.52 -8.22
CA TYR A 28 8.96 -2.74 -9.12
C TYR A 28 10.40 -2.71 -8.62
N LYS A 29 11.33 -2.49 -9.54
CA LYS A 29 12.75 -2.34 -9.24
C LYS A 29 13.11 -0.86 -9.17
N LYS A 30 14.11 -0.56 -8.36
CA LYS A 30 14.71 0.77 -8.33
C LYS A 30 15.16 1.16 -9.74
N GLY A 31 14.85 2.39 -10.13
CA GLY A 31 15.17 2.91 -11.46
C GLY A 31 14.15 2.57 -12.54
N ASP A 32 13.11 1.78 -12.24
CA ASP A 32 11.99 1.60 -13.17
C ASP A 32 11.27 2.93 -13.41
N VAL A 33 10.82 3.15 -14.65
CA VAL A 33 10.04 4.34 -14.99
C VAL A 33 8.66 4.25 -14.33
N ILE A 34 8.24 5.31 -13.65
CA ILE A 34 6.89 5.43 -13.12
C ILE A 34 5.94 5.75 -14.28
N VAL A 35 5.22 4.73 -14.73
CA VAL A 35 4.17 4.89 -15.74
C VAL A 35 2.92 5.44 -15.06
N ARG A 36 2.55 6.67 -15.43
CA ARG A 36 1.31 7.31 -14.96
C ARG A 36 0.25 7.22 -16.05
N PRO A 37 -1.03 6.95 -15.72
CA PRO A 37 -2.12 7.09 -16.67
C PRO A 37 -2.12 8.49 -17.29
N LEU A 38 -2.45 8.60 -18.58
CA LEU A 38 -2.55 9.89 -19.24
C LEU A 38 -3.66 10.72 -18.58
N ASN A 39 -3.29 11.82 -17.95
CA ASN A 39 -4.24 12.80 -17.46
C ASN A 39 -4.13 14.05 -18.33
N PRO A 40 -5.16 14.40 -19.13
CA PRO A 40 -5.10 15.56 -20.02
C PRO A 40 -4.92 16.89 -19.28
N ASN A 41 -5.24 16.92 -17.98
CA ASN A 41 -5.06 18.10 -17.11
C ASN A 41 -3.67 18.16 -16.47
N VAL A 42 -2.80 17.15 -16.69
CA VAL A 42 -1.45 17.08 -16.12
C VAL A 42 -0.43 16.84 -17.22
N ILE A 43 0.35 17.89 -17.55
CA ILE A 43 1.48 17.78 -18.46
C ILE A 43 2.72 17.38 -17.63
N SER A 44 3.08 16.09 -17.65
CA SER A 44 4.35 15.67 -17.08
C SER A 44 5.50 16.05 -18.01
N THR A 45 6.39 16.92 -17.56
CA THR A 45 7.55 17.38 -18.34
C THR A 45 8.79 16.52 -18.17
N LYS A 46 8.77 15.56 -17.22
CA LYS A 46 9.90 14.68 -16.90
C LYS A 46 9.43 13.28 -16.51
N SER A 47 10.15 12.28 -16.98
CA SER A 47 10.02 10.90 -16.47
C SER A 47 10.42 10.87 -15.00
N GLN A 48 9.60 10.22 -14.19
CA GLN A 48 9.93 9.90 -12.81
C GLN A 48 10.34 8.43 -12.71
N TYR A 49 11.20 8.13 -11.75
CA TYR A 49 11.78 6.80 -11.57
C TYR A 49 11.54 6.33 -10.14
N ARG A 50 11.33 5.03 -9.97
CA ARG A 50 11.22 4.39 -8.66
C ARG A 50 12.52 4.57 -7.88
N LYS A 51 12.42 5.08 -6.66
CA LYS A 51 13.59 5.38 -5.81
C LYS A 51 14.15 4.15 -5.11
N GLU A 52 13.37 3.08 -5.09
CA GLU A 52 13.62 1.85 -4.36
C GLU A 52 12.99 0.67 -5.11
N THR A 53 13.39 -0.54 -4.70
CA THR A 53 12.73 -1.79 -5.10
C THR A 53 11.62 -2.07 -4.08
N SER A 54 10.46 -2.54 -4.55
CA SER A 54 9.31 -2.82 -3.70
C SER A 54 8.59 -4.09 -4.12
N TRP A 55 8.09 -4.81 -3.12
CA TRP A 55 7.17 -5.93 -3.22
C TRP A 55 5.89 -5.56 -2.46
N GLU A 56 4.73 -5.57 -3.11
CA GLU A 56 3.48 -5.03 -2.54
C GLU A 56 2.31 -6.03 -2.57
N LEU A 57 1.50 -5.97 -1.52
CA LEU A 57 0.26 -6.73 -1.36
C LEU A 57 -0.91 -5.79 -1.09
N SER A 58 -1.85 -5.67 -2.03
CA SER A 58 -2.93 -4.69 -2.00
C SER A 58 -4.32 -5.32 -2.02
N THR A 59 -5.29 -4.60 -1.44
CA THR A 59 -6.72 -4.88 -1.61
C THR A 59 -7.28 -4.38 -2.94
N GLY A 60 -6.52 -3.53 -3.65
CA GLY A 60 -7.05 -2.64 -4.66
C GLY A 60 -8.00 -1.59 -4.07
N TYR A 61 -8.54 -0.72 -4.92
CA TYR A 61 -9.62 0.18 -4.52
C TYR A 61 -10.93 -0.61 -4.35
N GLN A 62 -11.59 -0.35 -3.23
CA GLN A 62 -12.87 -0.94 -2.85
C GLN A 62 -13.73 0.18 -2.27
N GLU A 63 -15.01 0.20 -2.60
CA GLU A 63 -15.99 1.04 -1.92
C GLU A 63 -16.19 0.52 -0.50
N SER A 64 -15.96 1.37 0.50
CA SER A 64 -16.05 1.01 1.91
C SER A 64 -16.17 2.28 2.76
N PHE A 65 -16.92 2.18 3.86
CA PHE A 65 -17.00 3.21 4.89
C PHE A 65 -16.18 2.86 6.14
N ASP A 66 -15.41 1.77 6.10
CA ASP A 66 -14.59 1.33 7.22
C ASP A 66 -13.26 0.73 6.72
N VAL A 67 -12.16 1.42 7.03
CA VAL A 67 -10.80 1.01 6.67
C VAL A 67 -10.41 -0.32 7.31
N LYS A 68 -10.99 -0.66 8.47
CA LYS A 68 -10.70 -1.91 9.19
C LYS A 68 -10.90 -3.12 8.28
N ILE A 69 -11.94 -3.10 7.44
CA ILE A 69 -12.27 -4.19 6.52
C ILE A 69 -11.10 -4.48 5.57
N GLN A 70 -10.49 -3.44 5.00
CA GLN A 70 -9.36 -3.60 4.09
C GLN A 70 -8.07 -3.99 4.83
N MET A 71 -7.84 -3.48 6.04
CA MET A 71 -6.74 -3.91 6.89
C MET A 71 -6.82 -5.41 7.21
N ASP A 72 -8.01 -5.90 7.62
CA ASP A 72 -8.23 -7.32 7.93
C ASP A 72 -7.97 -8.24 6.73
N GLN A 73 -8.34 -7.80 5.51
CA GLN A 73 -8.04 -8.55 4.29
C GLN A 73 -6.53 -8.72 4.04
N ILE A 74 -5.73 -7.68 4.30
CA ILE A 74 -4.27 -7.77 4.19
C ILE A 74 -3.72 -8.67 5.29
N LEU A 75 -4.15 -8.49 6.54
CA LEU A 75 -3.65 -9.25 7.68
C LEU A 75 -3.93 -10.75 7.57
N GLU A 76 -5.12 -11.16 7.11
CA GLU A 76 -5.43 -12.58 6.92
C GLU A 76 -4.49 -13.23 5.89
N ARG A 77 -4.06 -12.48 4.86
CA ARG A 77 -3.07 -12.95 3.87
C ARG A 77 -1.65 -13.01 4.45
N LEU A 78 -1.32 -12.15 5.40
CA LEU A 78 -0.02 -12.10 6.08
C LEU A 78 0.04 -12.95 7.37
N LYS A 79 -1.03 -13.70 7.65
CA LYS A 79 -1.15 -14.53 8.85
C LYS A 79 0.00 -15.50 8.96
N ASN A 80 0.62 -15.53 10.15
CA ASN A 80 1.81 -16.34 10.45
C ASN A 80 3.05 -16.02 9.58
N LYS A 81 3.12 -14.84 8.95
CA LYS A 81 4.27 -14.41 8.13
C LYS A 81 5.23 -13.45 8.84
N ALA A 82 4.97 -13.08 10.09
CA ALA A 82 5.78 -12.09 10.81
C ALA A 82 7.27 -12.50 10.88
N ASP A 83 7.58 -13.76 11.19
CA ASP A 83 8.97 -14.25 11.25
C ASP A 83 9.64 -14.26 9.87
N ILE A 84 8.89 -14.57 8.81
CA ILE A 84 9.38 -14.54 7.43
C ILE A 84 9.70 -13.10 7.02
N ILE A 85 8.77 -12.17 7.28
CA ILE A 85 8.93 -10.75 7.02
C ILE A 85 10.18 -10.23 7.74
N ASN A 86 10.31 -10.47 9.04
CA ASN A 86 11.48 -10.05 9.82
C ASN A 86 12.78 -10.68 9.32
N GLY A 87 12.74 -11.95 8.88
CA GLY A 87 13.88 -12.62 8.25
C GLY A 87 14.32 -11.94 6.95
N LEU A 88 13.37 -11.60 6.07
CA LEU A 88 13.62 -10.88 4.82
C LEU A 88 14.15 -9.46 5.07
N LYS A 89 13.55 -8.74 6.03
CA LYS A 89 14.02 -7.41 6.47
C LYS A 89 15.49 -7.46 6.89
N ASN A 90 15.86 -8.44 7.71
CA ASN A 90 17.25 -8.60 8.14
C ASN A 90 18.18 -9.01 6.99
N LYS A 91 17.74 -9.93 6.13
CA LYS A 91 18.55 -10.47 5.02
C LYS A 91 18.89 -9.41 3.97
N TYR A 92 17.92 -8.56 3.61
CA TYR A 92 18.07 -7.58 2.52
C TYR A 92 18.03 -6.12 3.00
N GLN A 93 18.05 -5.88 4.31
CA GLN A 93 17.93 -4.54 4.91
C GLN A 93 16.65 -3.82 4.47
N LEU A 94 15.52 -4.55 4.49
CA LEU A 94 14.24 -4.01 4.06
C LEU A 94 13.52 -3.30 5.21
N GLU A 95 12.71 -2.34 4.83
CA GLU A 95 11.68 -1.74 5.64
C GLU A 95 10.30 -2.25 5.18
N CYS A 96 9.27 -1.95 5.96
CA CYS A 96 7.90 -2.27 5.57
C CYS A 96 6.92 -1.26 6.12
N ASP A 97 5.82 -1.08 5.41
CA ASP A 97 4.75 -0.16 5.79
C ASP A 97 3.38 -0.75 5.42
N PHE A 98 2.35 -0.21 6.06
CA PHE A 98 0.97 -0.28 5.57
C PHE A 98 0.56 1.09 5.04
N SER A 99 0.31 1.17 3.75
CA SER A 99 -0.21 2.36 3.10
C SER A 99 -1.73 2.27 2.97
N ILE A 100 -2.42 3.29 3.46
CA ILE A 100 -3.88 3.43 3.43
C ILE A 100 -4.23 4.61 2.52
N VAL A 101 -4.85 4.32 1.38
CA VAL A 101 -5.27 5.34 0.41
C VAL A 101 -6.78 5.45 0.38
N ILE A 102 -7.28 6.61 0.81
CA ILE A 102 -8.70 6.92 0.90
C ILE A 102 -9.04 7.97 -0.17
N ILE A 103 -10.04 7.65 -0.97
CA ILE A 103 -10.68 8.60 -1.88
C ILE A 103 -12.08 8.86 -1.32
N MET A 104 -12.33 10.10 -0.92
CA MET A 104 -13.62 10.58 -0.44
C MET A 104 -14.35 11.21 -1.62
N GLU A 105 -15.56 10.75 -1.88
CA GLU A 105 -16.43 11.23 -2.95
C GLU A 105 -17.65 11.90 -2.33
N ASN A 106 -18.09 13.05 -2.85
CA ASN A 106 -19.29 13.77 -2.38
C ASN A 106 -19.30 14.09 -0.87
N GLY A 107 -18.14 14.22 -0.24
CA GLY A 107 -18.01 14.45 1.20
C GLY A 107 -18.22 13.20 2.08
N ASP A 108 -18.41 12.02 1.48
CA ASP A 108 -18.51 10.77 2.20
C ASP A 108 -17.12 10.32 2.68
N THR A 109 -16.96 10.20 4.00
CA THR A 109 -15.69 9.85 4.64
C THR A 109 -15.78 8.51 5.35
N PRO A 110 -14.84 7.57 5.14
CA PRO A 110 -14.84 6.33 5.90
C PRO A 110 -14.35 6.57 7.34
N GLY A 111 -14.74 5.67 8.23
CA GLY A 111 -14.07 5.51 9.51
C GLY A 111 -12.64 5.00 9.31
N LEU A 112 -11.69 5.66 9.96
CA LEU A 112 -10.31 5.20 10.07
C LEU A 112 -10.10 4.67 11.49
N HIS A 113 -10.40 3.38 11.69
CA HIS A 113 -10.14 2.68 12.93
C HIS A 113 -9.11 1.58 12.69
N ILE A 114 -8.03 1.60 13.48
CA ILE A 114 -7.03 0.54 13.53
C ILE A 114 -7.13 -0.12 14.90
N ASP A 115 -7.40 -1.43 14.93
CA ASP A 115 -7.61 -2.16 16.18
C ASP A 115 -6.31 -2.69 16.79
N ASN A 116 -6.40 -3.26 17.98
CA ASN A 116 -5.23 -3.78 18.71
C ASN A 116 -4.54 -4.95 18.01
N GLU A 117 -5.27 -5.77 17.25
CA GLU A 117 -4.68 -6.89 16.51
C GLU A 117 -3.85 -6.37 15.33
N GLN A 118 -4.40 -5.40 14.61
CA GLN A 118 -3.72 -4.70 13.51
C GLN A 118 -2.47 -3.96 14.00
N ILE A 119 -2.58 -3.24 15.11
CA ILE A 119 -1.45 -2.54 15.75
C ILE A 119 -0.39 -3.55 16.20
N ALA A 120 -0.80 -4.64 16.86
CA ALA A 120 0.13 -5.66 17.35
C ALA A 120 0.90 -6.32 16.20
N PHE A 121 0.22 -6.67 15.11
CA PHE A 121 0.86 -7.23 13.94
C PHE A 121 1.86 -6.26 13.32
N ALA A 122 1.44 -5.02 13.03
CA ALA A 122 2.33 -4.00 12.45
C ALA A 122 3.57 -3.75 13.33
N ASN A 123 3.41 -3.64 14.65
CA ASN A 123 4.55 -3.48 15.56
C ASN A 123 5.47 -4.72 15.59
N SER A 124 4.92 -5.93 15.45
CA SER A 124 5.72 -7.17 15.45
C SER A 124 6.70 -7.25 14.28
N ILE A 125 6.37 -6.60 13.16
CA ILE A 125 7.23 -6.50 11.98
C ILE A 125 7.90 -5.14 11.86
N LYS A 126 7.72 -4.23 12.83
CA LYS A 126 8.20 -2.84 12.78
C LYS A 126 7.78 -2.13 11.48
N ALA A 127 6.49 -2.21 11.17
CA ALA A 127 5.88 -1.49 10.06
C ALA A 127 5.37 -0.11 10.48
N ASP A 128 5.58 0.87 9.62
CA ASP A 128 4.95 2.18 9.71
C ASP A 128 3.57 2.18 9.03
N PHE A 129 2.82 3.27 9.22
CA PHE A 129 1.55 3.49 8.54
C PHE A 129 1.63 4.81 7.75
N ASP A 130 1.44 4.73 6.44
CA ASP A 130 1.31 5.88 5.56
C ASP A 130 -0.17 6.06 5.17
N ILE A 131 -0.68 7.29 5.24
CA ILE A 131 -2.11 7.56 5.01
C ILE A 131 -2.25 8.71 4.02
N ASP A 132 -2.76 8.40 2.84
CA ASP A 132 -3.06 9.35 1.78
C ASP A 132 -4.57 9.58 1.68
N LEU A 133 -4.96 10.86 1.76
CA LEU A 133 -6.36 11.28 1.67
C LEU A 133 -6.56 12.14 0.42
N TYR A 134 -7.46 11.70 -0.45
CA TYR A 134 -7.92 12.46 -1.60
C TYR A 134 -9.39 12.82 -1.41
N ALA A 135 -9.70 14.11 -1.37
CA ALA A 135 -11.06 14.60 -1.31
C ALA A 135 -11.47 15.11 -2.70
N ASN A 136 -12.34 14.38 -3.37
CA ASN A 136 -12.92 14.85 -4.61
C ASN A 136 -14.08 15.81 -4.30
N PRO A 137 -14.20 16.93 -5.04
CA PRO A 137 -15.16 17.98 -4.73
C PRO A 137 -16.60 17.48 -4.82
N TYR A 138 -17.50 18.14 -4.09
CA TYR A 138 -18.94 17.97 -4.26
C TYR A 138 -19.31 18.26 -5.71
N ASN A 139 -20.12 17.40 -6.33
CA ASN A 139 -20.87 17.82 -7.49
C ASN A 139 -21.96 18.80 -7.01
N ASP A 140 -21.62 20.07 -6.90
CA ASP A 140 -22.55 21.17 -6.68
C ASP A 140 -23.39 21.41 -7.95
N THR A 141 -24.07 20.39 -8.47
CA THR A 141 -25.22 20.63 -9.35
C THR A 141 -26.44 20.82 -8.48
N VAL A 142 -26.49 21.97 -7.80
CA VAL A 142 -27.74 22.54 -7.32
C VAL A 142 -28.51 22.96 -8.58
N TYR A 143 -29.55 22.22 -8.93
CA TYR A 143 -30.53 22.72 -9.89
C TYR A 143 -31.32 23.83 -9.18
N ASP A 144 -31.10 25.08 -9.60
CA ASP A 144 -31.97 26.22 -9.30
C ASP A 144 -33.36 26.05 -9.92
#